data_AF-A0A8J8T0C0-F1
#
_entry.id   AF-A0A8J8T0C0-F1
#
_cell.length_a   1.000
_cell.length_b   1.000
_cell.length_c   1.000
_cell.angle_alpha   90.00
_cell.angle_beta   90.00
_cell.angle_gamma   90.00
#
_symmetry.space_group_name_H-M   'P 1'
#
loop_
_entity.id
_entity.type
_entity.pdbx_description
1 polymer ?
#
loop_
_entity_poly.entity_id
_entity_poly.type
_entity_poly.pdbx_seq_one_letter_code
_entity_poly.pdbx_strand_id
1 'polypeptide(L)'
;MNTDIYKMKEVYSYGKYLLGLALILTLEQFHRQPLYDWSLPLIISMQKSSLQSINFLFTTASAVTEIENFYLAFLVAYAFKSPQQGLYYLSFISTIWVVKNFGKLAYHDPRPYMSHDLIQAVGCEREFGNPSGHSTQSAAITVFLALELCEGGGQLVSGLMLAGGVFGLVGFSRVYQGLHSVNQVIFGYQLGIWLAIFFHYKLKAVIIESKREALKWYAAVCSIGFAVQVITFYWVHLTFEIDPEWTRRIESKCGDMGENIYKTYEYKSFVNAGVCFMPLFAIIGCRYSSVNVFAESTKEKLLKLIASGIMMIPGVVVHKIFTVNKFNYNGVLNAWIILMGRTIIPSVLIGSLVFRWTNSLYCVFKQSKPRKVDQAEPLLPLNVAIN
;
A
#
# COMPACT_ATOMS: atom_id res chain seq x y z
N MET A 1 -25.00 -15.94 27.29
CA MET A 1 -24.87 -17.31 26.73
C MET A 1 -24.78 -17.31 25.20
N ASN A 2 -25.79 -16.87 24.44
CA ASN A 2 -25.66 -16.82 22.95
C ASN A 2 -24.65 -15.76 22.43
N THR A 3 -24.53 -14.61 23.11
CA THR A 3 -23.56 -13.55 22.76
C THR A 3 -22.11 -13.96 23.01
N ASP A 4 -21.85 -14.76 24.03
CA ASP A 4 -20.50 -15.20 24.40
C ASP A 4 -19.99 -16.27 23.42
N ILE A 5 -20.88 -17.16 22.96
CA ILE A 5 -20.59 -18.16 21.93
C ILE A 5 -20.29 -17.49 20.58
N TYR A 6 -21.00 -16.42 20.23
CA TYR A 6 -20.77 -15.68 18.99
C TYR A 6 -19.42 -14.96 18.99
N LYS A 7 -19.09 -14.28 20.10
CA LYS A 7 -17.77 -13.64 20.29
C LYS A 7 -16.62 -14.66 20.25
N MET A 8 -16.80 -15.85 20.85
CA MET A 8 -15.77 -16.90 20.78
C MET A 8 -15.57 -17.44 19.36
N LYS A 9 -16.64 -17.65 18.58
CA LYS A 9 -16.53 -18.05 17.17
C LYS A 9 -15.81 -17.01 16.32
N GLU A 10 -16.05 -15.72 16.60
CA GLU A 10 -15.39 -14.62 15.91
C GLU A 10 -13.89 -14.58 16.21
N VAL A 11 -13.49 -14.65 17.49
CA VAL A 11 -12.07 -14.71 17.92
C VAL A 11 -11.34 -15.89 17.28
N TYR A 12 -11.95 -17.09 17.31
CA TYR A 12 -11.37 -18.27 16.67
C TYR A 12 -11.22 -18.09 15.14
N SER A 13 -12.14 -17.35 14.52
CA SER A 13 -12.12 -17.03 13.11
C SER A 13 -10.91 -16.17 12.72
N TYR A 14 -10.43 -15.28 13.59
CA TYR A 14 -9.17 -14.53 13.38
C TYR A 14 -7.92 -15.37 13.68
N GLY A 15 -8.01 -16.30 14.62
CA GLY A 15 -6.88 -17.11 15.12
C GLY A 15 -6.07 -17.80 14.02
N LYS A 16 -6.73 -18.40 13.01
CA LYS A 16 -6.02 -19.07 11.90
C LYS A 16 -5.20 -18.10 11.01
N TYR A 17 -5.66 -16.86 10.85
CA TYR A 17 -4.93 -15.86 10.06
C TYR A 17 -3.75 -15.31 10.85
N LEU A 18 -3.92 -15.10 12.16
CA LEU A 18 -2.84 -14.72 13.05
C LEU A 18 -1.78 -15.82 13.15
N LEU A 19 -2.20 -17.08 13.22
CA LEU A 19 -1.29 -18.24 13.14
C LEU A 19 -0.55 -18.28 11.81
N GLY A 20 -1.24 -18.05 10.69
CA GLY A 20 -0.61 -17.96 9.37
C GLY A 20 0.45 -16.86 9.31
N LEU A 21 0.16 -15.67 9.86
CA LEU A 21 1.14 -14.59 9.95
C LEU A 21 2.32 -14.98 10.85
N ALA A 22 2.06 -15.56 12.01
CA ALA A 22 3.10 -16.01 12.93
C ALA A 22 4.01 -17.05 12.28
N LEU A 23 3.45 -17.98 11.51
CA LEU A 23 4.21 -18.97 10.74
C LEU A 23 5.08 -18.29 9.68
N ILE A 24 4.54 -17.34 8.91
CA ILE A 24 5.30 -16.56 7.91
C ILE A 24 6.49 -15.85 8.57
N LEU A 25 6.25 -15.14 9.68
CA LEU A 25 7.30 -14.41 10.41
C LEU A 25 8.36 -15.34 10.99
N THR A 26 7.94 -16.53 11.43
CA THR A 26 8.82 -17.57 11.98
C THR A 26 9.68 -18.19 10.89
N LEU A 27 9.07 -18.60 9.76
CA LEU A 27 9.78 -19.19 8.61
C LEU A 27 10.81 -18.23 8.03
N GLU A 28 10.49 -16.94 7.96
CA GLU A 28 11.44 -15.92 7.51
C GLU A 28 12.71 -15.90 8.38
N GLN A 29 12.65 -16.17 9.69
CA GLN A 29 13.87 -16.27 10.51
C GLN A 29 14.79 -17.41 10.06
N PHE A 30 14.23 -18.52 9.58
CA PHE A 30 15.00 -19.71 9.20
C PHE A 30 15.60 -19.59 7.80
N HIS A 31 14.86 -19.03 6.84
CA HIS A 31 15.32 -19.01 5.44
C HIS A 31 15.94 -17.69 5.00
N ARG A 32 15.89 -16.61 5.80
CA ARG A 32 16.44 -15.29 5.42
C ARG A 32 17.88 -15.36 4.95
N GLN A 33 18.80 -15.74 5.84
CA GLN A 33 20.24 -15.71 5.55
C GLN A 33 20.63 -16.73 4.47
N PRO A 34 20.22 -18.03 4.55
CA PRO A 34 20.61 -19.02 3.55
C PRO A 34 20.16 -18.65 2.12
N LEU A 35 18.94 -18.14 1.96
CA LEU A 35 18.45 -17.73 0.65
C LEU A 35 19.03 -16.39 0.21
N TYR A 36 19.37 -15.48 1.14
CA TYR A 36 20.09 -14.25 0.81
C TYR A 36 21.45 -14.58 0.19
N ASP A 37 22.24 -15.42 0.85
CA ASP A 37 23.58 -15.81 0.40
C ASP A 37 23.54 -16.57 -0.92
N TRP A 38 22.55 -17.47 -1.08
CA TRP A 38 22.32 -18.15 -2.35
C TRP A 38 21.95 -17.20 -3.50
N SER A 39 21.29 -16.08 -3.19
CA SER A 39 20.88 -15.11 -4.20
C SER A 39 22.05 -14.38 -4.83
N LEU A 40 23.13 -14.11 -4.08
CA LEU A 40 24.24 -13.30 -4.56
C LEU A 40 24.93 -13.88 -5.82
N PRO A 41 25.43 -15.14 -5.83
CA PRO A 41 26.03 -15.72 -7.02
C PRO A 41 25.01 -15.90 -8.16
N LEU A 42 23.74 -16.16 -7.83
CA LEU A 42 22.66 -16.26 -8.82
C LEU A 42 22.47 -14.94 -9.57
N ILE A 43 22.38 -13.82 -8.83
CA ILE A 43 22.25 -12.47 -9.41
C ILE A 43 23.44 -12.14 -10.29
N ILE A 44 24.66 -12.38 -9.80
CA ILE A 44 25.88 -12.14 -10.59
C ILE A 44 25.84 -12.96 -11.88
N SER A 45 25.44 -14.24 -11.82
CA SER A 45 25.33 -15.08 -13.01
C SER A 45 24.29 -14.57 -14.01
N MET A 46 23.13 -14.09 -13.54
CA MET A 46 22.10 -13.52 -14.40
C MET A 46 22.55 -12.23 -15.08
N GLN A 47 23.33 -11.41 -14.39
CA GLN A 47 23.77 -10.11 -14.90
C GLN A 47 24.96 -10.20 -15.87
N LYS A 48 25.73 -11.31 -15.88
CA LYS A 48 26.86 -11.52 -16.82
C LYS A 48 26.45 -11.43 -18.30
N SER A 49 25.23 -11.84 -18.63
CA SER A 49 24.72 -11.86 -20.01
C SER A 49 23.46 -11.01 -20.15
N SER A 50 23.34 -9.94 -19.35
CA SER A 50 22.16 -9.07 -19.36
C SER A 50 22.02 -8.36 -20.72
N LEU A 51 20.88 -8.53 -21.38
CA LEU A 51 20.54 -7.80 -22.60
C LEU A 51 19.72 -6.56 -22.24
N GLN A 52 19.93 -5.47 -22.96
CA GLN A 52 19.19 -4.21 -22.74
C GLN A 52 17.67 -4.39 -22.90
N SER A 53 17.23 -5.23 -23.84
CA SER A 53 15.83 -5.57 -24.06
C SER A 53 15.20 -6.30 -22.86
N ILE A 54 15.95 -7.21 -22.23
CA ILE A 54 15.53 -7.92 -21.02
C ILE A 54 15.43 -6.94 -19.85
N ASN A 55 16.41 -6.05 -19.71
CA ASN A 55 16.37 -4.99 -18.69
C ASN A 55 15.12 -4.12 -18.87
N PHE A 56 14.83 -3.67 -20.10
CA PHE A 56 13.63 -2.89 -20.40
C PHE A 56 12.34 -3.63 -20.06
N LEU A 57 12.21 -4.91 -20.45
CA LEU A 57 11.05 -5.74 -20.12
C LEU A 57 10.83 -5.82 -18.61
N PHE A 58 11.89 -6.13 -17.85
CA PHE A 58 11.81 -6.32 -16.41
C PHE A 58 11.59 -5.01 -15.64
N THR A 59 12.18 -3.90 -16.09
CA THR A 59 11.89 -2.57 -15.52
C THR A 59 10.43 -2.20 -15.78
N THR A 60 9.92 -2.44 -16.98
CA THR A 60 8.51 -2.15 -17.32
C THR A 60 7.55 -3.02 -16.51
N ALA A 61 7.81 -4.33 -16.42
CA ALA A 61 7.01 -5.25 -15.63
C ALA A 61 6.95 -4.84 -14.15
N SER A 62 8.07 -4.37 -13.60
CA SER A 62 8.13 -3.82 -12.23
C SER A 62 7.29 -2.55 -12.08
N ALA A 63 7.47 -1.59 -12.99
CA ALA A 63 6.82 -0.28 -12.95
C ALA A 63 5.29 -0.39 -12.98
N VAL A 64 4.73 -1.32 -13.77
CA VAL A 64 3.27 -1.55 -13.83
C VAL A 64 2.71 -1.96 -12.46
N THR A 65 3.53 -2.60 -11.63
CA THR A 65 3.12 -3.05 -10.29
C THR A 65 3.43 -2.06 -9.17
N GLU A 66 3.93 -0.87 -9.50
CA GLU A 66 4.05 0.21 -8.52
C GLU A 66 2.68 0.60 -7.99
N ILE A 67 2.58 0.66 -6.68
CA ILE A 67 1.36 0.99 -5.94
C ILE A 67 0.78 2.37 -6.27
N GLU A 68 1.62 3.33 -6.65
CA GLU A 68 1.23 4.63 -7.20
C GLU A 68 0.29 4.46 -8.41
N ASN A 69 0.58 3.51 -9.28
CA ASN A 69 -0.25 3.19 -10.45
C ASN A 69 -1.56 2.49 -10.04
N PHE A 70 -1.55 1.74 -8.94
CA PHE A 70 -2.76 1.11 -8.42
C PHE A 70 -3.73 2.09 -7.73
N TYR A 71 -3.28 3.26 -7.24
CA TYR A 71 -4.21 4.30 -6.78
C TYR A 71 -5.12 4.81 -7.91
N LEU A 72 -4.64 4.83 -9.15
CA LEU A 72 -5.47 5.18 -10.31
C LEU A 72 -6.53 4.10 -10.59
N ALA A 73 -6.13 2.83 -10.58
CA ALA A 73 -7.05 1.70 -10.71
C ALA A 73 -8.10 1.68 -9.58
N PHE A 74 -7.70 2.09 -8.38
CA PHE A 74 -8.60 2.28 -7.26
C PHE A 74 -9.64 3.37 -7.51
N LEU A 75 -9.26 4.49 -8.12
CA LEU A 75 -10.21 5.56 -8.44
C LEU A 75 -11.18 5.17 -9.55
N VAL A 76 -10.73 4.35 -10.50
CA VAL A 76 -11.64 3.65 -11.41
C VAL A 76 -12.61 2.79 -10.61
N ALA A 77 -12.14 2.00 -9.64
CA ALA A 77 -13.05 1.22 -8.80
C ALA A 77 -14.05 2.11 -8.01
N TYR A 78 -13.62 3.23 -7.44
CA TYR A 78 -14.48 4.18 -6.72
C TYR A 78 -15.53 4.86 -7.64
N ALA A 79 -15.16 5.18 -8.87
CA ALA A 79 -16.09 5.78 -9.83
C ALA A 79 -17.18 4.79 -10.28
N PHE A 80 -16.89 3.48 -10.28
CA PHE A 80 -17.77 2.45 -10.82
C PHE A 80 -18.47 1.58 -9.75
N LYS A 81 -18.05 1.65 -8.48
CA LYS A 81 -18.60 0.88 -7.35
C LYS A 81 -19.18 1.80 -6.25
N SER A 82 -19.69 1.20 -5.18
CA SER A 82 -20.20 1.94 -4.02
C SER A 82 -19.06 2.64 -3.26
N PRO A 83 -19.34 3.75 -2.55
CA PRO A 83 -18.34 4.42 -1.71
C PRO A 83 -17.71 3.49 -0.67
N GLN A 84 -18.48 2.54 -0.13
CA GLN A 84 -18.02 1.52 0.83
C GLN A 84 -17.01 0.57 0.19
N GLN A 85 -17.28 0.12 -1.04
CA GLN A 85 -16.33 -0.70 -1.80
C GLN A 85 -15.04 0.08 -2.09
N GLY A 86 -15.18 1.37 -2.41
CA GLY A 86 -14.04 2.27 -2.57
C GLY A 86 -13.21 2.37 -1.30
N LEU A 87 -13.85 2.62 -0.16
CA LEU A 87 -13.15 2.66 1.11
C LEU A 87 -12.44 1.34 1.43
N TYR A 88 -13.08 0.20 1.15
CA TYR A 88 -12.49 -1.12 1.32
C TYR A 88 -11.21 -1.31 0.52
N TYR A 89 -11.20 -0.97 -0.78
CA TYR A 89 -10.00 -1.07 -1.60
C TYR A 89 -8.91 -0.07 -1.20
N LEU A 90 -9.28 1.17 -0.85
CA LEU A 90 -8.31 2.13 -0.34
C LEU A 90 -7.67 1.64 0.96
N SER A 91 -8.48 1.09 1.86
CA SER A 91 -8.01 0.49 3.12
C SER A 91 -7.02 -0.63 2.85
N PHE A 92 -7.32 -1.50 1.88
CA PHE A 92 -6.43 -2.60 1.50
C PHE A 92 -5.07 -2.10 1.01
N ILE A 93 -5.06 -1.16 0.07
CA ILE A 93 -3.84 -0.57 -0.49
C ILE A 93 -3.01 0.14 0.59
N SER A 94 -3.67 0.93 1.45
CA SER A 94 -3.02 1.59 2.58
C SER A 94 -2.41 0.57 3.55
N THR A 95 -3.08 -0.55 3.83
CA THR A 95 -2.52 -1.61 4.69
C THR A 95 -1.30 -2.28 4.06
N ILE A 96 -1.30 -2.55 2.74
CA ILE A 96 -0.11 -3.05 2.04
C ILE A 96 1.08 -2.11 2.25
N TRP A 97 0.84 -0.79 2.18
CA TRP A 97 1.86 0.22 2.43
C TRP A 97 2.41 0.19 3.86
N VAL A 98 1.53 0.12 4.84
CA VAL A 98 1.92 0.05 6.25
C VAL A 98 2.77 -1.20 6.50
N VAL A 99 2.32 -2.36 6.02
CA VAL A 99 3.03 -3.63 6.24
C VAL A 99 4.40 -3.63 5.57
N LYS A 100 4.53 -3.18 4.31
CA LYS A 100 5.84 -3.15 3.62
C LYS A 100 6.82 -2.19 4.30
N ASN A 101 6.37 -0.99 4.71
CA ASN A 101 7.25 0.02 5.30
C ASN A 101 7.66 -0.39 6.72
N PHE A 102 6.71 -0.91 7.50
CA PHE A 102 7.00 -1.48 8.80
C PHE A 102 8.01 -2.63 8.68
N GLY A 103 7.82 -3.56 7.73
CA GLY A 103 8.78 -4.63 7.46
C GLY A 103 10.17 -4.08 7.13
N LYS A 104 10.28 -3.09 6.23
CA LYS A 104 11.56 -2.45 5.89
C LYS A 104 12.28 -1.89 7.09
N LEU A 105 11.57 -1.23 8.00
CA LEU A 105 12.14 -0.71 9.24
C LEU A 105 12.51 -1.83 10.22
N ALA A 106 11.62 -2.80 10.41
CA ALA A 106 11.81 -3.88 11.38
C ALA A 106 12.99 -4.79 11.03
N TYR A 107 13.22 -5.04 9.74
CA TYR A 107 14.30 -5.92 9.27
C TYR A 107 15.57 -5.16 8.89
N HIS A 108 15.45 -3.94 8.35
CA HIS A 108 16.57 -3.05 7.99
C HIS A 108 17.71 -3.73 7.19
N ASP A 109 17.38 -4.79 6.45
CA ASP A 109 18.35 -5.56 5.68
C ASP A 109 18.84 -4.80 4.43
N PRO A 110 20.11 -4.98 4.02
CA PRO A 110 20.62 -4.40 2.79
C PRO A 110 20.04 -5.09 1.55
N ARG A 111 20.00 -4.35 0.44
CA ARG A 111 19.77 -4.95 -0.88
C ARG A 111 21.05 -5.65 -1.38
N PRO A 112 20.94 -6.63 -2.28
CA PRO A 112 22.12 -7.31 -2.82
C PRO A 112 23.18 -6.37 -3.42
N TYR A 113 22.75 -5.33 -4.15
CA TYR A 113 23.70 -4.35 -4.70
C TYR A 113 24.35 -3.45 -3.64
N MET A 114 23.77 -3.32 -2.44
CA MET A 114 24.33 -2.58 -1.31
C MET A 114 25.38 -3.42 -0.55
N SER A 115 25.18 -4.74 -0.49
CA SER A 115 26.07 -5.66 0.25
C SER A 115 27.15 -6.30 -0.61
N HIS A 116 27.04 -6.26 -1.94
CA HIS A 116 27.99 -6.91 -2.86
C HIS A 116 28.38 -6.01 -4.05
N ASP A 117 29.69 -5.83 -4.28
CA ASP A 117 30.21 -4.92 -5.30
C ASP A 117 29.87 -5.32 -6.74
N LEU A 118 30.00 -6.62 -7.05
CA LEU A 118 29.77 -7.15 -8.40
C LEU A 118 28.32 -7.06 -8.88
N ILE A 119 27.34 -6.85 -7.98
CA ILE A 119 25.92 -6.79 -8.35
C ILE A 119 25.58 -5.37 -8.82
N GLN A 120 25.13 -5.25 -10.06
CA GLN A 120 24.67 -3.99 -10.64
C GLN A 120 23.24 -3.67 -10.18
N ALA A 121 22.95 -2.38 -10.04
CA ALA A 121 21.62 -1.87 -9.74
C ALA A 121 20.95 -1.41 -11.05
N VAL A 122 20.10 -2.25 -11.64
CA VAL A 122 19.40 -1.91 -12.91
C VAL A 122 18.29 -0.86 -12.68
N GLY A 123 17.89 -0.66 -11.43
CA GLY A 123 17.11 0.47 -10.95
C GLY A 123 17.69 1.01 -9.64
N CYS A 124 17.18 2.12 -9.12
CA CYS A 124 17.79 2.80 -7.98
C CYS A 124 16.83 3.02 -6.82
N GLU A 125 16.78 2.01 -5.95
CA GLU A 125 15.92 1.96 -4.77
C GLU A 125 16.75 2.02 -3.49
N ARG A 126 16.83 3.21 -2.89
CA ARG A 126 17.81 3.53 -1.84
C ARG A 126 17.36 3.20 -0.40
N GLU A 127 16.22 2.54 -0.24
CA GLU A 127 15.64 2.10 1.03
C GLU A 127 15.99 0.63 1.37
N PHE A 128 15.77 0.20 2.61
CA PHE A 128 16.00 -1.18 3.04
C PHE A 128 15.32 -2.24 2.15
N GLY A 129 15.94 -3.41 2.05
CA GLY A 129 15.59 -4.46 1.09
C GLY A 129 14.46 -5.40 1.54
N ASN A 130 14.33 -5.69 2.84
CA ASN A 130 13.43 -6.74 3.32
C ASN A 130 12.17 -6.18 4.01
N PRO A 131 10.93 -6.56 3.61
CA PRO A 131 10.55 -7.32 2.43
C PRO A 131 10.63 -6.49 1.14
N SER A 132 10.59 -7.19 -0.01
CA SER A 132 10.42 -6.54 -1.30
C SER A 132 9.02 -5.96 -1.46
N GLY A 133 8.93 -4.62 -1.54
CA GLY A 133 7.67 -3.92 -1.70
C GLY A 133 6.92 -4.28 -2.99
N HIS A 134 7.64 -4.44 -4.11
CA HIS A 134 7.05 -4.84 -5.39
C HIS A 134 6.48 -6.27 -5.32
N SER A 135 7.18 -7.18 -4.66
CA SER A 135 6.71 -8.57 -4.48
C SER A 135 5.49 -8.61 -3.56
N THR A 136 5.50 -7.89 -2.43
CA THR A 136 4.31 -7.77 -1.56
C THR A 136 3.11 -7.21 -2.31
N GLN A 137 3.29 -6.12 -3.05
CA GLN A 137 2.20 -5.44 -3.76
C GLN A 137 1.64 -6.28 -4.88
N SER A 138 2.49 -6.80 -5.76
CA SER A 138 2.06 -7.64 -6.89
C SER A 138 1.30 -8.88 -6.42
N ALA A 139 1.81 -9.59 -5.41
CA ALA A 139 1.11 -10.75 -4.85
C ALA A 139 -0.20 -10.36 -4.15
N ALA A 140 -0.19 -9.33 -3.30
CA ALA A 140 -1.39 -8.89 -2.59
C ALA A 140 -2.50 -8.50 -3.56
N ILE A 141 -2.20 -7.63 -4.53
CA ILE A 141 -3.22 -7.06 -5.42
C ILE A 141 -3.73 -8.11 -6.40
N THR A 142 -2.87 -8.90 -7.01
CA THR A 142 -3.30 -9.87 -8.01
C THR A 142 -4.09 -11.04 -7.40
N VAL A 143 -3.69 -11.54 -6.23
CA VAL A 143 -4.46 -12.57 -5.50
C VAL A 143 -5.79 -11.99 -5.02
N PHE A 144 -5.78 -10.77 -4.49
CA PHE A 144 -7.01 -10.09 -4.08
C PHE A 144 -8.00 -9.92 -5.25
N LEU A 145 -7.52 -9.48 -6.42
CA LEU A 145 -8.35 -9.36 -7.62
C LEU A 145 -8.86 -10.72 -8.09
N ALA A 146 -8.05 -11.78 -8.04
CA ALA A 146 -8.49 -13.13 -8.37
C ALA A 146 -9.64 -13.61 -7.48
N LEU A 147 -9.56 -13.31 -6.17
CA LEU A 147 -10.63 -13.61 -5.21
C LEU A 147 -11.91 -12.80 -5.49
N GLU A 148 -11.79 -11.50 -5.73
CA GLU A 148 -12.95 -10.64 -6.07
C GLU A 148 -13.61 -11.07 -7.40
N LEU A 149 -12.82 -11.46 -8.41
CA LEU A 149 -13.34 -11.96 -9.68
C LEU A 149 -14.05 -13.30 -9.51
N CYS A 150 -13.54 -14.18 -8.66
CA CYS A 150 -14.18 -15.46 -8.37
C CYS A 150 -15.55 -15.27 -7.73
N GLU A 151 -15.69 -14.38 -6.75
CA GLU A 151 -16.99 -14.07 -6.14
C GLU A 151 -17.98 -13.48 -7.15
N GLY A 152 -17.48 -12.80 -8.19
CA GLY A 152 -18.27 -12.30 -9.31
C GLY A 152 -18.64 -13.34 -10.37
N GLY A 153 -18.36 -14.63 -10.15
CA GLY A 153 -18.64 -15.72 -11.09
C GLY A 153 -17.48 -16.12 -12.01
N GLY A 154 -16.29 -15.55 -11.80
CA GLY A 154 -15.06 -15.95 -12.49
C GLY A 154 -14.49 -17.28 -12.01
N GLN A 155 -13.60 -17.88 -12.81
CA GLN A 155 -12.91 -19.12 -12.43
C GLN A 155 -11.70 -18.82 -11.54
N LEU A 156 -11.77 -19.23 -10.27
CA LEU A 156 -10.71 -19.00 -9.28
C LEU A 156 -9.34 -19.51 -9.76
N VAL A 157 -9.30 -20.71 -10.33
CA VAL A 157 -8.04 -21.35 -10.77
C VAL A 157 -7.33 -20.50 -11.81
N SER A 158 -8.05 -20.07 -12.85
CA SER A 158 -7.52 -19.20 -13.91
C SER A 158 -7.06 -17.85 -13.36
N GLY A 159 -7.82 -17.28 -12.40
CA GLY A 159 -7.44 -16.05 -11.70
C GLY A 159 -6.15 -16.20 -10.90
N LEU A 160 -6.01 -17.29 -10.15
CA LEU A 160 -4.80 -17.58 -9.36
C LEU A 160 -3.59 -17.91 -10.23
N MET A 161 -3.78 -18.59 -11.37
CA MET A 161 -2.71 -18.83 -12.34
C MET A 161 -2.20 -17.51 -12.93
N LEU A 162 -3.12 -16.62 -13.34
CA LEU A 162 -2.74 -15.29 -13.81
C LEU A 162 -2.02 -14.48 -12.72
N ALA A 163 -2.53 -14.51 -11.49
CA ALA A 163 -1.89 -13.85 -10.36
C ALA A 163 -0.46 -14.37 -10.15
N GLY A 164 -0.29 -15.70 -10.12
CA GLY A 164 1.00 -16.38 -10.01
C GLY A 164 1.98 -15.97 -11.11
N GLY A 165 1.50 -15.92 -12.36
CA GLY A 165 2.31 -15.45 -13.49
C GLY A 165 2.77 -14.00 -13.33
N VAL A 166 1.88 -13.10 -12.91
CA VAL A 166 2.19 -11.68 -12.73
C VAL A 166 3.16 -11.46 -11.58
N PHE A 167 2.83 -11.90 -10.37
CA PHE A 167 3.72 -11.65 -9.24
C PHE A 167 5.03 -12.43 -9.39
N GLY A 168 5.01 -13.62 -10.00
CA GLY A 168 6.20 -14.41 -10.32
C GLY A 168 7.15 -13.67 -11.25
N LEU A 169 6.65 -13.11 -12.36
CA LEU A 169 7.42 -12.26 -13.26
C LEU A 169 8.02 -11.05 -12.53
N VAL A 170 7.22 -10.39 -11.68
CA VAL A 170 7.67 -9.23 -10.91
C VAL A 170 8.80 -9.61 -9.96
N GLY A 171 8.65 -10.61 -9.11
CA GLY A 171 9.73 -10.97 -8.18
C GLY A 171 10.98 -11.47 -8.89
N PHE A 172 10.85 -12.26 -9.97
CA PHE A 172 12.00 -12.63 -10.80
C PHE A 172 12.73 -11.38 -11.31
N SER A 173 11.99 -10.40 -11.81
CA SER A 173 12.55 -9.12 -12.27
C SER A 173 13.28 -8.35 -11.15
N ARG A 174 12.89 -8.51 -9.88
CA ARG A 174 13.56 -7.88 -8.72
C ARG A 174 14.90 -8.55 -8.38
N VAL A 175 14.94 -9.88 -8.46
CA VAL A 175 16.19 -10.63 -8.27
C VAL A 175 17.14 -10.33 -9.43
N TYR A 176 16.68 -10.47 -10.68
CA TYR A 176 17.49 -10.19 -11.87
C TYR A 176 18.12 -8.79 -11.87
N GLN A 177 17.36 -7.76 -11.47
CA GLN A 177 17.84 -6.38 -11.44
C GLN A 177 18.77 -6.07 -10.24
N GLY A 178 19.06 -7.05 -9.39
CA GLY A 178 19.94 -6.90 -8.22
C GLY A 178 19.32 -6.11 -7.06
N LEU A 179 18.03 -5.77 -7.13
CA LEU A 179 17.37 -4.90 -6.16
C LEU A 179 16.88 -5.64 -4.92
N HIS A 180 16.68 -6.95 -5.03
CA HIS A 180 16.24 -7.81 -3.93
C HIS A 180 16.83 -9.21 -4.06
N SER A 181 17.09 -9.84 -2.92
CA SER A 181 17.39 -11.26 -2.85
C SER A 181 16.11 -12.09 -2.90
N VAL A 182 16.27 -13.40 -3.09
CA VAL A 182 15.18 -14.37 -3.17
C VAL A 182 14.39 -14.45 -1.87
N ASN A 183 15.03 -14.40 -0.70
CA ASN A 183 14.28 -14.33 0.57
C ASN A 183 13.40 -13.09 0.65
N GLN A 184 13.92 -11.91 0.27
CA GLN A 184 13.17 -10.65 0.32
C GLN A 184 11.94 -10.68 -0.59
N VAL A 185 12.05 -11.34 -1.74
CA VAL A 185 10.95 -11.57 -2.68
C VAL A 185 9.93 -12.56 -2.11
N ILE A 186 10.37 -13.72 -1.62
CA ILE A 186 9.50 -14.77 -1.05
C ILE A 186 8.74 -14.23 0.17
N PHE A 187 9.43 -13.56 1.09
CA PHE A 187 8.80 -12.96 2.26
C PHE A 187 7.79 -11.88 1.86
N GLY A 188 8.12 -11.09 0.84
CA GLY A 188 7.18 -10.16 0.23
C GLY A 188 5.91 -10.86 -0.27
N TYR A 189 6.03 -11.94 -1.04
CA TYR A 189 4.89 -12.72 -1.51
C TYR A 189 4.05 -13.31 -0.38
N GLN A 190 4.68 -13.91 0.62
CA GLN A 190 3.99 -14.50 1.78
C GLN A 190 3.12 -13.46 2.48
N LEU A 191 3.69 -12.29 2.78
CA LEU A 191 2.94 -11.17 3.38
C LEU A 191 1.82 -10.67 2.46
N GLY A 192 2.08 -10.56 1.15
CA GLY A 192 1.10 -10.09 0.19
C GLY A 192 -0.10 -11.03 0.05
N ILE A 193 0.16 -12.32 -0.12
CA ILE A 193 -0.88 -13.37 -0.19
C ILE A 193 -1.67 -13.40 1.12
N TRP A 194 -0.99 -13.39 2.27
CA TRP A 194 -1.64 -13.35 3.56
C TRP A 194 -2.56 -12.13 3.69
N LEU A 195 -2.08 -10.94 3.31
CA LEU A 195 -2.88 -9.72 3.31
C LEU A 195 -4.12 -9.86 2.43
N ALA A 196 -3.99 -10.35 1.20
CA ALA A 196 -5.10 -10.53 0.28
C ALA A 196 -6.21 -11.42 0.87
N ILE A 197 -5.81 -12.59 1.40
CA ILE A 197 -6.73 -13.56 1.99
C ILE A 197 -7.36 -13.00 3.27
N PHE A 198 -6.57 -12.35 4.12
CA PHE A 198 -7.07 -11.74 5.36
C PHE A 198 -8.07 -10.62 5.07
N PHE A 199 -7.75 -9.71 4.14
CA PHE A 199 -8.65 -8.62 3.79
C PHE A 199 -9.96 -9.13 3.20
N HIS A 200 -9.88 -10.06 2.23
CA HIS A 200 -11.04 -10.59 1.54
C HIS A 200 -12.00 -11.33 2.47
N TYR A 201 -11.49 -12.21 3.34
CA TYR A 201 -12.35 -13.05 4.20
C TYR A 201 -12.65 -12.49 5.59
N LYS A 202 -11.93 -11.45 6.05
CA LYS A 202 -12.13 -10.89 7.40
C LYS A 202 -12.47 -9.41 7.41
N LEU A 203 -11.84 -8.60 6.57
CA LEU A 203 -12.04 -7.15 6.63
C LEU A 203 -13.08 -6.65 5.62
N LYS A 204 -13.40 -7.42 4.59
CA LYS A 204 -14.43 -7.07 3.59
C LYS A 204 -15.78 -6.75 4.22
N ALA A 205 -16.37 -7.71 4.93
CA ALA A 205 -17.66 -7.52 5.60
C ALA A 205 -17.57 -6.39 6.64
N VAL A 206 -16.50 -6.37 7.45
CA VAL A 206 -16.31 -5.34 8.49
C VAL A 206 -16.27 -3.94 7.90
N ILE A 207 -15.61 -3.71 6.76
CA ILE A 207 -15.48 -2.39 6.15
C ILE A 207 -16.69 -2.02 5.28
N ILE A 208 -17.25 -2.97 4.53
CA ILE A 208 -18.40 -2.71 3.65
C ILE A 208 -19.68 -2.53 4.46
N GLU A 209 -19.92 -3.38 5.46
CA GLU A 209 -21.11 -3.37 6.32
C GLU A 209 -20.94 -2.47 7.56
N SER A 210 -19.79 -1.78 7.65
CA SER A 210 -19.38 -1.01 8.82
C SER A 210 -20.42 0.02 9.26
N LYS A 211 -20.95 -0.18 10.48
CA LYS A 211 -21.67 0.86 11.23
C LYS A 211 -20.69 1.89 11.80
N ARG A 212 -21.19 3.05 12.26
CA ARG A 212 -20.38 4.16 12.80
C ARG A 212 -19.32 3.74 13.83
N GLU A 213 -19.58 2.71 14.62
CA GLU A 213 -18.64 2.20 15.63
C GLU A 213 -17.44 1.47 15.02
N ALA A 214 -17.61 0.74 13.92
CA ALA A 214 -16.52 0.03 13.26
C ALA A 214 -15.56 1.00 12.53
N LEU A 215 -16.04 2.19 12.14
CA LEU A 215 -15.16 3.28 11.67
C LEU A 215 -14.25 3.82 12.78
N LYS A 216 -14.71 3.88 14.05
CA LYS A 216 -13.85 4.26 15.17
C LYS A 216 -12.75 3.24 15.40
N TRP A 217 -13.10 1.95 15.35
CA TRP A 217 -12.13 0.87 15.42
C TRP A 217 -11.10 0.95 14.30
N TYR A 218 -11.56 1.17 13.08
CA TYR A 218 -10.67 1.35 11.93
C TYR A 218 -9.72 2.55 12.11
N ALA A 219 -10.24 3.69 12.59
CA ALA A 219 -9.42 4.86 12.90
C ALA A 219 -8.39 4.58 14.01
N ALA A 220 -8.75 3.80 15.02
CA ALA A 220 -7.85 3.37 16.07
C ALA A 220 -6.74 2.47 15.51
N VAL A 221 -7.07 1.49 14.66
CA VAL A 221 -6.10 0.61 14.01
C VAL A 221 -5.13 1.40 13.13
N CYS A 222 -5.63 2.34 12.31
CA CYS A 222 -4.76 3.21 11.50
C CYS A 222 -3.84 4.08 12.37
N SER A 223 -4.36 4.65 13.46
CA SER A 223 -3.58 5.47 14.39
C SER A 223 -2.50 4.65 15.11
N ILE A 224 -2.83 3.43 15.53
CA ILE A 224 -1.87 2.50 16.14
C ILE A 224 -0.80 2.10 15.12
N GLY A 225 -1.20 1.72 13.90
CA GLY A 225 -0.26 1.36 12.84
C GLY A 225 0.68 2.51 12.43
N PHE A 226 0.18 3.75 12.49
CA PHE A 226 1.01 4.94 12.33
C PHE A 226 2.00 5.12 13.49
N ALA A 227 1.51 5.07 14.73
CA ALA A 227 2.34 5.21 15.92
C ALA A 227 3.45 4.16 15.95
N VAL A 228 3.14 2.91 15.62
CA VAL A 228 4.12 1.82 15.51
C VAL A 228 5.19 2.15 14.48
N GLN A 229 4.84 2.65 13.29
CA GLN A 229 5.84 3.03 12.29
C GLN A 229 6.72 4.19 12.75
N VAL A 230 6.15 5.22 13.39
CA VAL A 230 6.90 6.35 13.93
C VAL A 230 7.87 5.88 15.02
N ILE A 231 7.41 5.05 15.96
CA ILE A 231 8.24 4.48 17.02
C ILE A 231 9.36 3.62 16.41
N THR A 232 9.04 2.78 15.43
CA THR A 232 10.02 1.90 14.76
C THR A 232 11.06 2.73 14.00
N PHE A 233 10.65 3.81 13.33
CA PHE A 233 11.59 4.75 12.70
C PHE A 233 12.57 5.33 13.71
N TYR A 234 12.08 5.88 14.83
CA TYR A 234 12.96 6.44 15.85
C TYR A 234 13.87 5.38 16.47
N TRP A 235 13.36 4.16 16.69
CA TRP A 235 14.15 3.06 17.19
C TRP A 235 15.31 2.75 16.22
N VAL A 236 15.02 2.47 14.94
CA VAL A 236 16.06 2.21 13.92
C VAL A 236 17.04 3.37 13.83
N HIS A 237 16.55 4.60 13.73
CA HIS A 237 17.40 5.79 13.58
C HIS A 237 18.35 6.01 14.77
N LEU A 238 17.94 5.61 15.98
CA LEU A 238 18.73 5.79 17.20
C LEU A 238 19.62 4.59 17.53
N THR A 239 19.28 3.38 17.07
CA THR A 239 19.98 2.15 17.48
C THR A 239 20.72 1.43 16.37
N PHE A 240 20.44 1.74 15.10
CA PHE A 240 21.05 1.07 13.96
C PHE A 240 22.02 1.99 13.22
N GLU A 241 23.29 1.60 13.18
CA GLU A 241 24.31 2.28 12.39
C GLU A 241 24.34 1.70 10.97
N ILE A 242 24.11 2.57 9.98
CA ILE A 242 24.16 2.18 8.57
C ILE A 242 25.61 1.91 8.17
N ASP A 243 25.87 0.73 7.60
CA ASP A 243 27.18 0.38 7.05
C ASP A 243 27.60 1.43 5.98
N PRO A 244 28.73 2.14 6.17
CA PRO A 244 29.23 3.12 5.22
C PRO A 244 29.46 2.55 3.82
N GLU A 245 29.72 1.25 3.70
CA GLU A 245 29.87 0.55 2.43
C GLU A 245 28.57 0.55 1.62
N TRP A 246 27.41 0.39 2.28
CA TRP A 246 26.10 0.40 1.60
C TRP A 246 25.86 1.76 0.97
N THR A 247 26.16 2.82 1.71
CA THR A 247 26.07 4.21 1.26
C THR A 247 26.98 4.45 0.06
N ARG A 248 28.26 4.06 0.15
CA ARG A 248 29.22 4.22 -0.96
C ARG A 248 28.79 3.47 -2.22
N ARG A 249 28.26 2.26 -2.07
CA ARG A 249 27.77 1.44 -3.19
C ARG A 249 26.49 1.99 -3.81
N ILE A 250 25.61 2.59 -3.00
CA ILE A 250 24.45 3.31 -3.53
C ILE A 250 24.93 4.50 -4.35
N GLU A 251 25.85 5.31 -3.83
CA GLU A 251 26.36 6.48 -4.56
C GLU A 251 27.06 6.10 -5.86
N SER A 252 27.88 5.04 -5.85
CA SER A 252 28.60 4.59 -7.03
C SER A 252 27.69 4.01 -8.11
N LYS A 253 26.61 3.32 -7.73
CA LYS A 253 25.70 2.64 -8.68
C LYS A 253 24.48 3.48 -9.08
N CYS A 254 24.05 4.37 -8.19
CA CYS A 254 22.81 5.15 -8.34
C CYS A 254 23.01 6.66 -8.37
N GLY A 255 24.26 7.10 -8.46
CA GLY A 255 24.63 8.51 -8.38
C GLY A 255 24.51 9.07 -6.96
N ASP A 256 25.02 10.29 -6.80
CA ASP A 256 25.05 11.01 -5.53
C ASP A 256 23.67 11.00 -4.84
N MET A 257 23.68 10.70 -3.55
CA MET A 257 22.50 10.76 -2.72
C MET A 257 22.08 12.20 -2.44
N GLY A 258 23.03 13.15 -2.49
CA GLY A 258 22.82 14.58 -2.29
C GLY A 258 21.99 14.88 -1.04
N GLU A 259 21.24 15.99 -1.05
CA GLU A 259 20.32 16.38 0.03
C GLU A 259 19.05 15.50 0.13
N ASN A 260 18.92 14.41 -0.63
CA ASN A 260 17.73 13.56 -0.68
C ASN A 260 17.76 12.42 0.36
N ILE A 261 18.23 12.71 1.58
CA ILE A 261 18.21 11.75 2.70
C ILE A 261 16.81 11.16 2.94
N TYR A 262 15.75 11.90 2.61
CA TYR A 262 14.36 11.41 2.75
C TYR A 262 13.96 10.28 1.80
N LYS A 263 14.82 9.95 0.83
CA LYS A 263 14.61 8.84 -0.11
C LYS A 263 15.47 7.62 0.23
N THR A 264 16.21 7.65 1.32
CA THR A 264 17.11 6.57 1.71
C THR A 264 16.61 5.87 2.98
N TYR A 265 17.01 4.61 3.14
CA TYR A 265 16.88 3.79 4.35
C TYR A 265 15.55 3.97 5.12
N GLU A 266 15.62 4.34 6.39
CA GLU A 266 14.47 4.51 7.29
C GLU A 266 13.61 5.71 6.93
N TYR A 267 14.20 6.79 6.41
CA TYR A 267 13.49 8.02 6.12
C TYR A 267 12.46 7.84 4.99
N LYS A 268 12.78 7.02 3.99
CA LYS A 268 11.84 6.70 2.92
C LYS A 268 10.58 6.04 3.48
N SER A 269 10.74 5.08 4.40
CA SER A 269 9.62 4.42 5.08
C SER A 269 8.84 5.38 5.98
N PHE A 270 9.53 6.32 6.64
CA PHE A 270 8.92 7.33 7.50
C PHE A 270 8.06 8.35 6.75
N VAL A 271 8.59 8.94 5.67
CA VAL A 271 7.83 9.84 4.76
C VAL A 271 6.57 9.15 4.26
N ASN A 272 6.68 7.84 4.10
CA ASN A 272 5.64 7.01 3.56
C ASN A 272 4.58 6.58 4.60
N ALA A 273 4.82 6.76 5.90
CA ALA A 273 3.95 6.25 6.97
C ALA A 273 2.52 6.83 6.92
N GLY A 274 2.36 8.04 6.39
CA GLY A 274 1.12 8.82 6.42
C GLY A 274 0.01 8.30 5.53
N VAL A 275 0.35 7.41 4.60
CA VAL A 275 -0.62 6.71 3.74
C VAL A 275 -1.67 5.94 4.56
N CYS A 276 -1.36 5.55 5.79
CA CYS A 276 -2.33 4.94 6.71
C CYS A 276 -3.54 5.84 7.05
N PHE A 277 -3.39 7.16 6.89
CA PHE A 277 -4.46 8.13 7.16
C PHE A 277 -5.37 8.36 5.95
N MET A 278 -4.94 8.01 4.73
CA MET A 278 -5.77 8.24 3.54
C MET A 278 -7.19 7.67 3.66
N PRO A 279 -7.41 6.42 4.14
CA PRO A 279 -8.76 5.88 4.26
C PRO A 279 -9.57 6.56 5.38
N LEU A 280 -8.93 6.99 6.47
CA LEU A 280 -9.58 7.77 7.54
C LEU A 280 -10.11 9.11 6.99
N PHE A 281 -9.29 9.83 6.22
CA PHE A 281 -9.71 11.09 5.63
C PHE A 281 -10.67 10.92 4.44
N ALA A 282 -10.63 9.77 3.76
CA ALA A 282 -11.66 9.38 2.79
C ALA A 282 -13.02 9.21 3.47
N ILE A 283 -13.09 8.56 4.64
CA ILE A 283 -14.32 8.42 5.44
C ILE A 283 -14.86 9.80 5.83
N ILE A 284 -14.00 10.68 6.35
CA ILE A 284 -14.38 12.05 6.71
C ILE A 284 -14.90 12.78 5.46
N GLY A 285 -14.19 12.70 4.34
CA GLY A 285 -14.58 13.30 3.07
C GLY A 285 -15.96 12.82 2.57
N CYS A 286 -16.20 11.51 2.60
CA CYS A 286 -17.49 10.91 2.27
C CYS A 286 -18.61 11.38 3.20
N ARG A 287 -18.36 11.51 4.51
CA ARG A 287 -19.37 11.94 5.49
C ARG A 287 -19.78 13.40 5.34
N TYR A 288 -18.82 14.27 5.00
CA TYR A 288 -19.09 15.68 4.73
C TYR A 288 -19.50 15.96 3.29
N SER A 289 -19.50 14.95 2.41
CA SER A 289 -20.10 15.05 1.10
C SER A 289 -21.61 14.96 1.26
N SER A 290 -22.32 16.07 1.03
CA SER A 290 -23.78 16.12 1.10
C SER A 290 -24.47 15.35 -0.03
N VAL A 291 -23.69 14.74 -0.94
CA VAL A 291 -24.21 14.06 -2.13
C VAL A 291 -23.46 12.75 -2.35
N ASN A 292 -24.13 11.63 -2.07
CA ASN A 292 -23.71 10.33 -2.60
C ASN A 292 -24.45 10.13 -3.91
N VAL A 293 -23.74 10.29 -5.04
CA VAL A 293 -24.32 9.93 -6.34
C VAL A 293 -23.78 8.60 -6.81
N PHE A 294 -24.69 7.65 -6.91
CA PHE A 294 -24.49 6.43 -7.67
C PHE A 294 -24.64 6.76 -9.15
N ALA A 295 -23.63 6.37 -9.92
CA ALA A 295 -23.69 6.45 -11.37
C ALA A 295 -24.32 5.15 -11.89
N GLU A 296 -25.53 5.25 -12.43
CA GLU A 296 -26.30 4.10 -12.90
C GLU A 296 -25.93 3.76 -14.34
N SER A 297 -25.82 4.78 -15.20
CA SER A 297 -25.47 4.61 -16.62
C SER A 297 -23.97 4.63 -16.89
N THR A 298 -23.52 4.04 -18.00
CA THR A 298 -22.13 4.09 -18.45
C THR A 298 -21.62 5.52 -18.63
N LYS A 299 -22.47 6.41 -19.17
CA LYS A 299 -22.15 7.84 -19.34
C LYS A 299 -21.90 8.53 -17.99
N GLU A 300 -22.71 8.21 -16.98
CA GLU A 300 -22.52 8.74 -15.64
C GLU A 300 -21.26 8.20 -14.97
N LYS A 301 -20.94 6.92 -15.15
CA LYS A 301 -19.72 6.32 -14.60
C LYS A 301 -18.48 6.96 -15.22
N LEU A 302 -18.49 7.19 -16.53
CA LEU A 302 -17.44 7.91 -17.24
C LEU A 302 -17.29 9.35 -16.73
N LEU A 303 -18.40 10.06 -16.53
CA LEU A 303 -18.37 11.42 -16.00
C LEU A 303 -17.82 11.49 -14.57
N LYS A 304 -18.16 10.51 -13.72
CA LYS A 304 -17.63 10.38 -12.37
C LYS A 304 -16.14 10.03 -12.39
N LEU A 305 -15.69 9.22 -13.34
CA LEU A 305 -14.27 8.93 -13.56
C LEU A 305 -13.50 10.19 -13.97
N ILE A 306 -14.02 10.98 -14.92
CA ILE A 306 -13.43 12.25 -15.33
C ILE A 306 -13.34 13.21 -14.13
N ALA A 307 -14.42 13.34 -13.35
CA ALA A 307 -14.41 14.15 -12.14
C ALA A 307 -13.36 13.66 -11.12
N SER A 308 -13.22 12.34 -10.95
CA SER A 308 -12.19 11.75 -10.08
C SER A 308 -10.78 12.08 -10.55
N GLY A 309 -10.51 11.93 -11.85
CA GLY A 309 -9.22 12.25 -12.46
C GLY A 309 -8.86 13.73 -12.31
N ILE A 310 -9.82 14.64 -12.53
CA ILE A 310 -9.62 16.09 -12.34
C ILE A 310 -9.30 16.39 -10.87
N MET A 311 -10.03 15.79 -9.92
CA MET A 311 -9.79 16.01 -8.49
C MET A 311 -8.48 15.40 -7.97
N MET A 312 -7.87 14.45 -8.69
CA MET A 312 -6.52 13.98 -8.38
C MET A 312 -5.45 15.04 -8.67
N ILE A 313 -5.63 15.88 -9.70
CA ILE A 313 -4.59 16.82 -10.14
C ILE A 313 -4.14 17.71 -8.97
N PRO A 314 -5.04 18.38 -8.21
CA PRO A 314 -4.66 19.10 -7.00
C PRO A 314 -3.94 18.23 -5.98
N GLY A 315 -4.41 17.00 -5.75
CA GLY A 315 -3.78 16.05 -4.82
C GLY A 315 -2.34 15.68 -5.21
N VAL A 316 -2.10 15.41 -6.49
CA VAL A 316 -0.77 15.12 -7.05
C VAL A 316 0.13 16.36 -7.00
N VAL A 317 -0.42 17.54 -7.33
CA VAL A 317 0.31 18.81 -7.24
C VAL A 317 0.72 19.09 -5.79
N VAL A 318 -0.20 18.98 -4.84
CA VAL A 318 0.07 19.09 -3.40
C VAL A 318 1.14 18.08 -2.97
N HIS A 319 0.99 16.81 -3.34
CA HIS A 319 1.98 15.78 -3.02
C HIS A 319 3.36 16.13 -3.57
N LYS A 320 3.45 16.60 -4.83
CA LYS A 320 4.69 17.05 -5.43
C LYS A 320 5.27 18.27 -4.72
N ILE A 321 4.47 19.27 -4.34
CA ILE A 321 4.94 20.44 -3.59
C ILE A 321 5.61 20.01 -2.27
N PHE A 322 4.96 19.12 -1.54
CA PHE A 322 5.50 18.64 -0.26
C PHE A 322 6.67 17.64 -0.41
N THR A 323 6.75 16.88 -1.51
CA THR A 323 7.84 15.90 -1.71
C THR A 323 9.05 16.42 -2.47
N VAL A 324 8.88 17.43 -3.35
CA VAL A 324 9.93 17.99 -4.22
C VAL A 324 10.62 19.19 -3.59
N ASN A 325 9.93 19.98 -2.75
CA ASN A 325 10.57 21.16 -2.17
C ASN A 325 11.77 20.77 -1.31
N LYS A 326 12.94 21.27 -1.72
CA LYS A 326 14.26 21.13 -1.09
C LYS A 326 14.30 21.91 0.23
N PHE A 327 13.47 21.53 1.17
CA PHE A 327 13.66 22.00 2.53
C PHE A 327 14.85 21.24 3.11
N ASN A 328 15.89 22.00 3.46
CA ASN A 328 17.12 21.48 4.02
C ASN A 328 16.89 21.12 5.50
N TYR A 329 16.25 19.98 5.74
CA TYR A 329 15.97 19.51 7.10
C TYR A 329 17.14 18.67 7.65
N ASN A 330 18.26 19.31 7.96
CA ASN A 330 19.34 18.61 8.65
C ASN A 330 18.92 18.36 10.12
N GLY A 331 18.87 17.10 10.52
CA GLY A 331 18.73 16.65 11.91
C GLY A 331 17.34 16.19 12.38
N VAL A 332 17.35 15.42 13.49
CA VAL A 332 16.18 14.83 14.16
C VAL A 332 15.13 15.86 14.58
N LEU A 333 15.56 17.11 14.87
CA LEU A 333 14.67 18.21 15.26
C LEU A 333 13.61 18.52 14.19
N ASN A 334 13.85 18.13 12.95
CA ASN A 334 12.94 18.33 11.83
C ASN A 334 12.06 17.11 11.49
N ALA A 335 12.17 16.00 12.23
CA ALA A 335 11.34 14.81 12.00
C ALA A 335 9.84 15.12 12.07
N TRP A 336 9.42 16.01 12.97
CA TRP A 336 8.04 16.49 13.04
C TRP A 336 7.62 17.31 11.81
N ILE A 337 8.54 18.08 11.22
CA ILE A 337 8.25 18.83 10.00
C ILE A 337 8.11 17.88 8.81
N ILE A 338 8.95 16.84 8.73
CA ILE A 338 8.83 15.78 7.72
C ILE A 338 7.52 15.01 7.94
N LEU A 339 7.19 14.69 9.18
CA LEU A 339 5.95 13.99 9.52
C LEU A 339 4.72 14.82 9.15
N MET A 340 4.67 16.10 9.53
CA MET A 340 3.52 16.94 9.21
C MET A 340 3.49 17.29 7.73
N GLY A 341 4.58 17.85 7.20
CA GLY A 341 4.68 18.38 5.85
C GLY A 341 4.71 17.32 4.76
N ARG A 342 5.48 16.23 4.92
CA ARG A 342 5.65 15.22 3.85
C ARG A 342 4.74 14.01 4.00
N THR A 343 4.23 13.76 5.20
CA THR A 343 3.61 12.48 5.55
C THR A 343 2.11 12.66 5.80
N ILE A 344 1.73 13.46 6.80
CA ILE A 344 0.34 13.63 7.24
C ILE A 344 -0.44 14.56 6.31
N ILE A 345 0.02 15.81 6.11
CA ILE A 345 -0.74 16.83 5.36
C ILE A 345 -1.06 16.35 3.92
N PRO A 346 -0.12 15.80 3.14
CA PRO A 346 -0.43 15.32 1.80
C PRO A 346 -1.48 14.20 1.81
N SER A 347 -1.37 13.26 2.76
CA SER A 347 -2.29 12.13 2.89
C SER A 347 -3.69 12.57 3.30
N VAL A 348 -3.79 13.55 4.20
CA VAL A 348 -5.04 14.21 4.61
C VAL A 348 -5.70 14.90 3.43
N LEU A 349 -4.93 15.69 2.68
CA LEU A 349 -5.44 16.46 1.55
C LEU A 349 -5.89 15.54 0.44
N ILE A 350 -5.09 14.54 0.04
CA ILE A 350 -5.50 13.56 -0.97
C ILE A 350 -6.74 12.79 -0.53
N GLY A 351 -6.73 12.22 0.69
CA GLY A 351 -7.86 11.43 1.19
C GLY A 351 -9.16 12.22 1.28
N SER A 352 -9.11 13.47 1.74
CA SER A 352 -10.31 14.31 1.86
C SER A 352 -10.74 14.94 0.53
N LEU A 353 -9.80 15.43 -0.28
CA LEU A 353 -10.09 16.15 -1.52
C LEU A 353 -10.72 15.22 -2.55
N VAL A 354 -10.13 14.05 -2.75
CA VAL A 354 -10.57 13.12 -3.78
C VAL A 354 -11.98 12.63 -3.47
N PHE A 355 -12.26 12.16 -2.25
CA PHE A 355 -13.55 11.54 -1.95
C PHE A 355 -14.69 12.54 -1.83
N ARG A 356 -14.46 13.70 -1.20
CA ARG A 356 -15.51 14.71 -1.01
C ARG A 356 -15.89 15.38 -2.31
N TRP A 357 -14.89 15.88 -3.04
CA TRP A 357 -15.12 16.80 -4.16
C TRP A 357 -15.39 16.08 -5.48
N THR A 358 -14.98 14.82 -5.65
CA THR A 358 -15.38 14.03 -6.82
C THR A 358 -16.89 14.00 -6.97
N ASN A 359 -17.64 13.78 -5.88
CA ASN A 359 -19.10 13.76 -5.95
C ASN A 359 -19.67 15.15 -6.25
N SER A 360 -19.10 16.21 -5.64
CA SER A 360 -19.52 17.59 -5.91
C SER A 360 -19.30 18.00 -7.37
N LEU A 361 -18.12 17.70 -7.92
CA LEU A 361 -17.76 18.00 -9.31
C LEU A 361 -18.62 17.18 -10.29
N TYR A 362 -18.87 15.90 -9.97
CA TYR A 362 -19.78 15.06 -10.74
C TYR A 362 -21.20 15.65 -10.80
N CYS A 363 -21.73 16.19 -9.70
CA CYS A 363 -23.05 16.86 -9.70
C CYS A 363 -23.07 18.10 -10.61
N VAL A 364 -22.00 18.90 -10.59
CA VAL A 364 -21.86 20.07 -11.49
C VAL A 364 -21.93 19.61 -12.95
N PHE A 365 -21.17 18.57 -13.31
CA PHE A 365 -21.18 18.06 -14.69
C PHE A 365 -22.53 17.46 -15.12
N LYS A 366 -23.25 16.81 -14.20
CA LYS A 366 -24.57 16.25 -14.51
C LYS A 366 -25.63 17.33 -14.75
N GLN A 367 -25.35 18.61 -14.45
CA GLN A 367 -26.30 19.73 -14.47
C GLN A 367 -27.59 19.46 -13.67
N SER A 368 -27.56 18.44 -12.81
CA SER A 368 -28.66 18.12 -11.92
C SER A 368 -28.47 18.92 -10.65
N LYS A 369 -29.54 19.57 -10.15
CA LYS A 369 -29.55 20.00 -8.76
C LYS A 369 -29.20 18.76 -7.91
N PRO A 370 -28.26 18.85 -6.96
CA PRO A 370 -28.03 17.74 -6.04
C PRO A 370 -29.42 17.40 -5.49
N ARG A 371 -29.89 16.16 -5.68
CA ARG A 371 -31.06 15.72 -4.95
C ARG A 371 -30.69 15.97 -3.50
N LYS A 372 -31.34 16.94 -2.86
CA LYS A 372 -31.41 16.92 -1.41
C LYS A 372 -31.94 15.54 -1.13
N VAL A 373 -31.11 14.80 -0.43
CA VAL A 373 -31.49 13.52 0.11
C VAL A 373 -32.56 13.87 1.13
N ASP A 374 -33.81 14.01 0.67
CA ASP A 374 -34.99 14.19 1.49
C ASP A 374 -35.07 12.93 2.32
N GLN A 375 -34.51 13.01 3.53
CA GLN A 375 -34.41 11.89 4.45
C GLN A 375 -34.10 10.57 3.73
N ALA A 376 -32.95 10.45 3.04
CA ALA A 376 -32.34 9.12 3.13
C ALA A 376 -32.29 8.86 4.62
N GLU A 377 -32.76 7.69 5.00
CA GLU A 377 -32.27 7.08 6.23
C GLU A 377 -30.81 7.52 6.37
N PRO A 378 -30.42 8.04 7.54
CA PRO A 378 -28.99 8.21 7.80
C PRO A 378 -28.30 6.94 7.30
N LEU A 379 -27.03 6.99 6.93
CA LEU A 379 -26.25 5.79 6.57
C LEU A 379 -26.21 4.71 7.70
N LEU A 380 -27.09 4.82 8.71
CA LEU A 380 -27.61 3.87 9.69
C LEU A 380 -29.13 4.17 9.91
N PRO A 381 -30.06 3.20 9.83
CA PRO A 381 -31.38 3.40 10.43
C PRO A 381 -31.19 3.61 11.94
N LEU A 382 -31.71 4.73 12.46
CA LEU A 382 -31.62 5.07 13.88
C LEU A 382 -32.73 4.45 14.73
N ASN A 383 -33.60 3.63 14.13
CA ASN A 383 -34.72 2.98 14.81
C ASN A 383 -34.83 1.51 14.40
N VAL A 384 -34.32 0.60 15.23
CA VAL A 384 -34.99 -0.69 15.45
C VAL A 384 -35.05 -0.86 16.96
N ALA A 385 -36.26 -0.83 17.46
CA ALA A 385 -36.60 -1.05 18.85
C ALA A 385 -35.96 -2.34 19.36
N ILE A 386 -35.42 -2.25 20.58
CA ILE A 386 -35.15 -3.41 21.41
C ILE A 386 -36.50 -4.06 21.69
N ASN A 387 -36.71 -5.26 21.15
CA ASN A 387 -37.54 -6.32 21.73
C ASN A 387 -36.81 -7.64 21.52
#